data_AF-A0A2S9XKJ6-F1
#
_entry.id   AF-A0A2S9XKJ6-F1
#
_cell.length_a   1.000
_cell.length_b   1.000
_cell.length_c   1.000
_cell.angle_alpha   90.00
_cell.angle_beta   90.00
_cell.angle_gamma   90.00
#
_symmetry.space_group_name_H-M   'P 1'
#
loop_
_entity.id
_entity.type
_entity.pdbx_description
1 polymer ?
#
loop_
_entity_poly.entity_id
_entity_poly.type
_entity_poly.pdbx_seq_one_letter_code
_entity_poly.pdbx_strand_id
1 'polypeptide(L)'
;MRARFVWVLPAAMLGLMACKPKPPKVPDDEPKATGASGYGDAAYSTGIAPIQVCEHLAAMVAAEAGIPDPQIDPSMMAECERELSIEAATRGTSNWNEVAGCVLEAQTEADINYCDRTYPLPGSGSAASPAPSGDDSRERRVCEHMFEIVMIEATAELGEAPQITASERRQLSDECVATLVQEERPNRDAASYDQLLSCIGAANSGAEMERC
;
A
#
# COMPACT_ATOMS: atom_id res chain seq x y z
N MET A 1 -62.11 -28.44 -16.24
CA MET A 1 -61.25 -29.31 -17.06
C MET A 1 -59.93 -29.50 -16.33
N ARG A 2 -59.47 -30.76 -16.27
CA ARG A 2 -58.32 -31.22 -15.50
C ARG A 2 -57.03 -31.06 -16.33
N ALA A 3 -55.95 -30.63 -15.70
CA ALA A 3 -54.61 -31.21 -15.91
C ALA A 3 -53.71 -30.82 -14.73
N ARG A 4 -53.53 -31.78 -13.82
CA ARG A 4 -52.46 -31.80 -12.82
C ARG A 4 -51.19 -32.24 -13.54
N PHE A 5 -50.10 -31.49 -13.41
CA PHE A 5 -48.76 -32.01 -13.69
C PHE A 5 -48.04 -32.21 -12.36
N VAL A 6 -47.95 -33.49 -12.00
CA VAL A 6 -47.11 -34.04 -10.93
C VAL A 6 -45.93 -34.71 -11.64
N TRP A 7 -44.71 -34.25 -11.38
CA TRP A 7 -43.46 -34.97 -11.66
C TRP A 7 -42.50 -34.59 -10.53
N VAL A 8 -42.43 -35.37 -9.45
CA VAL A 8 -41.53 -36.53 -9.25
C VAL A 8 -40.05 -36.12 -9.28
N LEU A 9 -39.52 -35.86 -8.08
CA LEU A 9 -38.11 -35.97 -7.71
C LEU A 9 -37.63 -37.41 -7.93
N PRO A 10 -36.41 -37.62 -8.44
CA PRO A 10 -35.60 -38.76 -8.05
C PRO A 10 -34.61 -38.34 -6.96
N ALA A 11 -34.74 -39.01 -5.82
CA ALA A 11 -33.73 -39.08 -4.79
C ALA A 11 -32.54 -39.95 -5.25
N ALA A 12 -31.39 -39.67 -4.62
CA ALA A 12 -30.26 -40.57 -4.41
C ALA A 12 -29.35 -40.91 -5.62
N MET A 13 -28.20 -40.21 -5.67
CA MET A 13 -26.91 -40.89 -5.77
C MET A 13 -26.04 -40.51 -4.57
N LEU A 14 -26.15 -41.34 -3.54
CA LEU A 14 -25.11 -41.56 -2.53
C LEU A 14 -24.00 -42.39 -3.19
N GLY A 15 -22.75 -41.99 -2.94
CA GLY A 15 -21.62 -42.91 -2.92
C GLY A 15 -20.61 -42.75 -4.05
N LEU A 16 -19.56 -41.99 -3.78
CA LEU A 16 -18.16 -42.45 -3.83
C LEU A 16 -17.29 -41.38 -3.14
N MET A 17 -17.37 -41.32 -1.81
CA MET A 17 -16.26 -40.82 -0.98
C MET A 17 -15.13 -41.84 -1.12
N ALA A 18 -14.39 -41.77 -2.22
CA ALA A 18 -13.11 -42.44 -2.34
C ALA A 18 -12.10 -41.64 -1.51
N CYS A 19 -11.68 -42.24 -0.40
CA CYS A 19 -10.60 -41.78 0.46
C CYS A 19 -9.40 -41.36 -0.40
N LYS A 20 -9.06 -40.07 -0.43
CA LYS A 20 -7.72 -39.65 -0.81
C LYS A 20 -6.74 -40.19 0.23
N PRO A 21 -5.65 -40.87 -0.18
CA PRO A 21 -4.64 -41.34 0.75
C PRO A 21 -4.07 -40.16 1.53
N LYS A 22 -3.95 -40.36 2.83
CA LYS A 22 -3.27 -39.45 3.76
C LYS A 22 -1.86 -39.18 3.21
N PRO A 23 -1.44 -37.93 2.99
CA PRO A 23 -0.07 -37.65 2.59
C PRO A 23 0.88 -38.19 3.68
N PRO A 24 2.03 -38.77 3.30
CA PRO A 24 2.99 -39.29 4.25
C PRO A 24 3.42 -38.17 5.21
N LYS A 25 3.49 -38.49 6.50
CA LYS A 25 4.10 -37.61 7.51
C LYS A 25 5.54 -37.36 7.09
N VAL A 26 5.80 -36.17 6.57
CA VAL A 26 7.14 -35.61 6.47
C VAL A 26 7.63 -35.40 7.91
N PRO A 27 8.87 -35.76 8.25
CA PRO A 27 9.43 -35.50 9.58
C PRO A 27 9.33 -34.01 9.91
N ASP A 28 8.96 -33.70 11.15
CA ASP A 28 9.01 -32.35 11.72
C ASP A 28 10.48 -31.88 11.76
N ASP A 29 10.97 -31.37 10.64
CA ASP A 29 12.07 -30.41 10.66
C ASP A 29 11.44 -29.04 10.85
N GLU A 30 11.64 -28.47 12.04
CA GLU A 30 11.26 -27.10 12.39
C GLU A 30 11.54 -26.14 11.22
N PRO A 31 10.53 -25.44 10.67
CA PRO A 31 10.81 -24.25 9.91
C PRO A 31 11.27 -23.21 10.92
N LYS A 32 12.60 -23.10 11.04
CA LYS A 32 13.27 -21.91 11.58
C LYS A 32 12.54 -20.72 10.94
N ALA A 33 11.83 -19.96 11.76
CA ALA A 33 11.13 -18.76 11.33
C ALA A 33 12.16 -17.81 10.71
N THR A 34 12.32 -17.86 9.39
CA THR A 34 12.86 -16.75 8.60
C THR A 34 11.72 -15.76 8.51
N GLY A 35 11.64 -14.92 9.53
CA GLY A 35 10.67 -13.85 9.65
C GLY A 35 10.68 -12.96 8.42
N ALA A 36 9.51 -12.37 8.17
CA ALA A 36 9.29 -11.31 7.23
C ALA A 36 10.04 -10.02 7.66
N SER A 37 11.37 -10.03 7.67
CA SER A 37 12.21 -8.89 8.10
C SER A 37 13.13 -8.34 7.00
N GLY A 38 13.09 -8.88 5.78
CA GLY A 38 14.11 -8.58 4.77
C GLY A 38 13.85 -7.39 3.85
N TYR A 39 12.62 -6.88 3.77
CA TYR A 39 12.24 -5.92 2.70
C TYR A 39 12.51 -4.44 3.05
N GLY A 40 12.98 -4.15 4.26
CA GLY A 40 13.35 -2.79 4.71
C GLY A 40 14.77 -2.66 5.28
N ASP A 41 15.37 -3.72 5.81
CA ASP A 41 16.61 -3.65 6.61
C ASP A 41 17.83 -3.06 5.86
N ALA A 42 17.90 -3.23 4.53
CA ALA A 42 19.02 -2.71 3.75
C ALA A 42 18.94 -1.19 3.49
N ALA A 43 17.75 -0.59 3.48
CA ALA A 43 17.57 0.85 3.27
C ALA A 43 17.78 1.67 4.56
N TYR A 44 17.58 1.03 5.72
CA TYR A 44 17.73 1.66 7.04
C TYR A 44 19.07 1.38 7.71
N SER A 45 20.00 0.63 7.08
CA SER A 45 21.27 0.25 7.71
C SER A 45 22.18 1.44 8.09
N THR A 46 21.78 2.68 7.78
CA THR A 46 22.47 3.93 8.17
C THR A 46 21.52 5.02 8.71
N GLY A 47 20.22 4.75 8.88
CA GLY A 47 19.19 5.74 9.26
C GLY A 47 18.33 5.34 10.46
N ILE A 48 17.46 6.25 10.90
CA ILE A 48 16.49 5.99 11.98
C ILE A 48 15.45 4.98 11.49
N ALA A 49 15.14 3.95 12.28
CA ALA A 49 14.15 2.96 11.89
C ALA A 49 12.72 3.43 12.22
N PRO A 50 11.72 3.19 11.36
CA PRO A 50 10.31 3.51 11.62
C PRO A 50 9.79 3.04 12.98
N ILE A 51 10.18 1.82 13.40
CA ILE A 51 9.77 1.28 14.71
C ILE A 51 10.22 2.13 15.89
N GLN A 52 11.38 2.80 15.81
CA GLN A 52 11.88 3.66 16.89
C GLN A 52 10.99 4.88 17.09
N VAL A 53 10.48 5.44 15.99
CA VAL A 53 9.53 6.56 16.02
C VAL A 53 8.20 6.10 16.62
N CYS A 54 7.71 4.92 16.25
CA CYS A 54 6.50 4.34 16.83
C CYS A 54 6.61 4.14 18.35
N GLU A 55 7.74 3.58 18.82
CA GLU A 55 8.00 3.36 20.25
C GLU A 55 8.06 4.68 21.03
N HIS A 56 8.62 5.73 20.43
CA HIS A 56 8.67 7.06 21.01
C HIS A 56 7.29 7.70 21.15
N LEU A 57 6.49 7.69 20.08
CA LEU A 57 5.12 8.22 20.10
C LEU A 57 4.24 7.48 21.11
N ALA A 58 4.38 6.16 21.17
CA ALA A 58 3.80 5.29 22.17
C ALA A 58 4.14 5.73 23.61
N ALA A 59 5.42 5.98 23.89
CA ALA A 59 5.89 6.43 25.19
C ALA A 59 5.35 7.82 25.55
N MET A 60 5.28 8.74 24.58
CA MET A 60 4.69 10.07 24.76
C MET A 60 3.22 10.00 25.18
N VAL A 61 2.41 9.20 24.46
CA VAL A 61 0.98 9.01 24.77
C VAL A 61 0.80 8.42 26.17
N ALA A 62 1.62 7.45 26.55
CA ALA A 62 1.55 6.84 27.86
C ALA A 62 1.97 7.79 28.99
N ALA A 63 2.99 8.61 28.76
CA ALA A 63 3.42 9.64 29.70
C ALA A 63 2.32 10.69 29.92
N GLU A 64 1.64 11.11 28.86
CA GLU A 64 0.50 12.04 28.94
C GLU A 64 -0.69 11.42 29.70
N ALA A 65 -0.93 10.13 29.51
CA ALA A 65 -1.96 9.38 30.26
C ALA A 65 -1.55 9.06 31.71
N GLY A 66 -0.31 9.35 32.12
CA GLY A 66 0.22 9.00 33.44
C GLY A 66 0.38 7.49 33.67
N ILE A 67 0.56 6.72 32.59
CA ILE A 67 0.71 5.26 32.63
C ILE A 67 2.21 4.92 32.55
N PRO A 68 2.82 4.36 33.62
CA PRO A 68 4.27 4.13 33.67
C PRO A 68 4.76 2.93 32.85
N ASP A 69 3.85 2.09 32.33
CA ASP A 69 4.17 0.93 31.50
C ASP A 69 2.96 0.57 30.61
N PRO A 70 2.77 1.26 29.47
CA PRO A 70 1.65 1.00 28.58
C PRO A 70 1.81 -0.38 27.92
N GLN A 71 0.86 -1.27 28.12
CA GLN A 71 0.76 -2.44 27.24
C GLN A 71 0.15 -2.01 25.91
N ILE A 72 1.02 -1.72 24.96
CA ILE A 72 0.62 -1.37 23.61
C ILE A 72 0.33 -2.65 22.85
N ASP A 73 -0.82 -2.68 22.20
CA ASP A 73 -1.20 -3.78 21.35
C ASP A 73 -0.13 -3.99 20.25
N PRO A 74 0.47 -5.19 20.14
CA PRO A 74 1.47 -5.47 19.11
C PRO A 74 0.95 -5.20 17.69
N SER A 75 -0.36 -5.32 17.44
CA SER A 75 -0.95 -5.01 16.14
C SER A 75 -0.93 -3.52 15.83
N MET A 76 -1.12 -2.65 16.83
CA MET A 76 -0.99 -1.20 16.66
C MET A 76 0.46 -0.79 16.35
N MET A 77 1.44 -1.43 17.01
CA MET A 77 2.85 -1.17 16.72
C MET A 77 3.23 -1.62 15.31
N ALA A 78 2.75 -2.79 14.87
CA ALA A 78 2.97 -3.27 13.51
C ALA A 78 2.33 -2.37 12.46
N GLU A 79 1.12 -1.84 12.73
CA GLU A 79 0.45 -0.89 11.84
C GLU A 79 1.20 0.44 11.78
N CYS A 80 1.63 0.99 12.91
CA CYS A 80 2.45 2.19 12.97
C CYS A 80 3.76 2.02 12.17
N GLU A 81 4.48 0.92 12.39
CA GLU A 81 5.74 0.64 11.71
C GLU A 81 5.53 0.56 10.20
N ARG A 82 4.43 -0.05 9.75
CA ARG A 82 4.07 -0.13 8.34
C ARG A 82 3.81 1.26 7.75
N GLU A 83 2.97 2.09 8.38
CA GLU A 83 2.66 3.44 7.89
C GLU A 83 3.92 4.32 7.83
N LEU A 84 4.74 4.31 8.88
CA LEU A 84 5.99 5.08 8.90
C LEU A 84 7.03 4.54 7.93
N SER A 85 7.03 3.25 7.63
CA SER A 85 7.87 2.69 6.56
C SER A 85 7.45 3.20 5.18
N ILE A 86 6.15 3.38 4.94
CA ILE A 86 5.62 3.97 3.70
C ILE A 86 6.04 5.45 3.61
N GLU A 87 5.91 6.20 4.70
CA GLU A 87 6.33 7.60 4.76
C GLU A 87 7.85 7.74 4.53
N ALA A 88 8.66 6.90 5.19
CA ALA A 88 10.11 6.90 5.03
C ALA A 88 10.52 6.61 3.58
N ALA A 89 9.87 5.63 2.94
CA ALA A 89 10.10 5.30 1.54
C ALA A 89 9.72 6.46 0.60
N THR A 90 8.60 7.13 0.89
CA THR A 90 8.09 8.27 0.10
C THR A 90 9.00 9.49 0.20
N ARG A 91 9.54 9.77 1.39
CA ARG A 91 10.44 10.91 1.63
C ARG A 91 11.88 10.65 1.13
N GLY A 92 12.29 9.39 1.10
CA GLY A 92 13.68 8.97 0.89
C GLY A 92 14.54 9.13 2.15
N THR A 93 15.62 8.34 2.26
CA THR A 93 16.38 8.15 3.51
C THR A 93 16.90 9.46 4.13
N SER A 94 17.37 10.42 3.32
CA SER A 94 17.90 11.71 3.82
C SER A 94 16.81 12.54 4.49
N ASN A 95 15.66 12.72 3.84
CA ASN A 95 14.56 13.52 4.37
C ASN A 95 13.85 12.80 5.53
N TRP A 96 13.75 11.47 5.47
CA TRP A 96 13.21 10.67 6.55
C TRP A 96 13.98 10.89 7.86
N ASN A 97 15.32 10.85 7.82
CA ASN A 97 16.13 11.03 9.03
C ASN A 97 15.92 12.41 9.68
N GLU A 98 15.68 13.46 8.90
CA GLU A 98 15.39 14.80 9.41
C GLU A 98 14.03 14.85 10.14
N VAL A 99 12.99 14.26 9.53
CA VAL A 99 11.64 14.20 10.13
C VAL A 99 11.63 13.31 11.35
N ALA A 100 12.14 12.08 11.23
CA ALA A 100 12.20 11.12 12.32
C ALA A 100 13.05 11.64 13.47
N GLY A 101 14.17 12.32 13.19
CA GLY A 101 14.99 12.98 14.20
C GLY A 101 14.21 14.06 14.96
N CYS A 102 13.46 14.92 14.24
CA CYS A 102 12.60 15.91 14.86
C CYS A 102 11.55 15.27 15.78
N VAL A 103 10.87 14.22 15.30
CA VAL A 103 9.83 13.51 16.07
C VAL A 103 10.41 12.84 17.31
N LEU A 104 11.60 12.24 17.23
CA LEU A 104 12.27 11.62 18.38
C LEU A 104 12.74 12.65 19.43
N GLU A 105 12.96 13.91 19.04
CA GLU A 105 13.28 14.99 19.98
C GLU A 105 12.04 15.65 20.60
N ALA A 106 10.85 15.44 20.01
CA ALA A 106 9.59 15.98 20.50
C ALA A 106 9.22 15.38 21.86
N GLN A 107 8.70 16.21 22.77
CA GLN A 107 8.24 15.79 24.10
C GLN A 107 6.76 16.06 24.31
N THR A 108 6.16 16.88 23.46
CA THR A 108 4.77 17.29 23.55
C THR A 108 4.08 17.20 22.19
N GLU A 109 2.74 17.16 22.19
CA GLU A 109 1.95 17.25 20.95
C GLU A 109 2.27 18.52 20.15
N ALA A 110 2.60 19.63 20.81
CA ALA A 110 2.98 20.87 20.16
C ALA A 110 4.29 20.75 19.37
N ASP A 111 5.23 19.96 19.86
CA ASP A 111 6.51 19.68 19.20
C ASP A 111 6.31 18.78 17.97
N ILE A 112 5.43 17.78 18.06
CA ILE A 112 5.04 16.93 16.92
C ILE A 112 4.40 17.78 15.82
N ASN A 113 3.44 18.62 16.19
CA ASN A 113 2.82 19.58 15.27
C ASN A 113 3.84 20.56 14.66
N TYR A 114 4.92 20.88 15.37
CA TYR A 114 6.03 21.67 14.82
C TYR A 114 6.83 20.88 13.79
N CYS A 115 7.15 19.61 14.05
CA CYS A 115 7.80 18.73 13.08
C CYS A 115 6.98 18.59 11.79
N ASP A 116 5.68 18.35 11.90
CA ASP A 116 4.78 18.23 10.73
C ASP A 116 4.76 19.49 9.87
N ARG A 117 4.70 20.67 10.51
CA ARG A 117 4.74 21.96 9.79
C ARG A 117 6.09 22.25 9.16
N THR A 118 7.17 21.81 9.81
CA THR A 118 8.54 22.04 9.35
C THR A 118 8.88 21.12 8.19
N TYR A 119 8.38 19.88 8.23
CA TYR A 119 8.65 18.85 7.25
C TYR A 119 7.34 18.28 6.66
N PRO A 120 6.56 19.08 5.92
CA PRO A 120 5.31 18.60 5.33
C PRO A 120 5.59 17.41 4.42
N LEU A 121 4.65 16.45 4.40
CA LEU A 121 4.65 15.39 3.39
C LEU A 121 4.65 16.03 1.99
N PRO A 122 5.47 15.55 1.05
CA PRO A 122 5.37 15.98 -0.34
C PRO A 122 3.94 15.72 -0.84
N GLY A 123 3.19 16.80 -1.10
CA GLY A 123 1.79 16.74 -1.55
C GLY A 123 0.71 17.08 -0.51
N SER A 124 1.03 17.26 0.79
CA SER A 124 0.02 17.52 1.84
C SER A 124 -0.29 19.00 2.11
N GLY A 125 0.25 19.92 1.32
CA GLY A 125 0.06 21.36 1.51
C GLY A 125 -1.38 21.84 1.21
N SER A 126 -2.18 22.06 2.25
CA SER A 126 -3.34 22.95 2.20
C SER A 126 -3.00 24.33 2.77
N ALA A 127 -2.54 25.25 1.93
CA ALA A 127 -2.87 26.69 1.98
C ALA A 127 -2.16 27.46 0.85
N ALA A 128 -2.97 28.21 0.09
CA ALA A 128 -2.61 29.14 -0.97
C ALA A 128 -1.98 28.53 -2.24
N SER A 129 -2.80 28.39 -3.28
CA SER A 129 -2.27 28.42 -4.65
C SER A 129 -1.54 29.76 -4.86
N PRO A 130 -0.27 29.70 -5.26
CA PRO A 130 0.06 30.28 -6.55
C PRO A 130 0.81 29.28 -7.43
N ALA A 131 0.31 29.14 -8.66
CA ALA A 131 0.96 28.56 -9.83
C ALA A 131 1.26 27.04 -9.86
N PRO A 132 1.21 26.40 -11.04
CA PRO A 132 1.53 24.99 -11.22
C PRO A 132 3.03 24.78 -11.05
N SER A 133 3.45 24.37 -9.86
CA SER A 133 4.77 23.80 -9.63
C SER A 133 4.78 22.41 -10.26
N GLY A 134 5.49 22.25 -11.37
CA GLY A 134 5.44 21.05 -12.20
C GLY A 134 6.10 19.84 -11.57
N ASP A 135 5.31 19.02 -10.89
CA ASP A 135 5.69 17.65 -10.56
C ASP A 135 4.92 16.67 -11.47
N ASP A 136 5.17 16.88 -12.76
CA ASP A 136 4.69 16.10 -13.87
C ASP A 136 5.60 14.84 -13.96
N SER A 137 5.62 14.03 -12.90
CA SER A 137 6.43 12.82 -12.89
C SER A 137 5.92 11.87 -13.96
N ARG A 138 6.83 11.13 -14.60
CA ARG A 138 6.46 10.24 -15.71
C ARG A 138 5.51 9.14 -15.23
N GLU A 139 5.74 8.68 -14.02
CA GLU A 139 4.94 7.72 -13.27
C GLU A 139 3.52 8.24 -13.04
N ARG A 140 3.36 9.51 -12.65
CA ARG A 140 2.04 10.14 -12.47
C ARG A 140 1.22 10.12 -13.76
N ARG A 141 1.83 10.53 -14.88
CA ARG A 141 1.15 10.52 -16.19
C ARG A 141 0.76 9.11 -16.62
N VAL A 142 1.61 8.13 -16.36
CA VAL A 142 1.30 6.71 -16.65
C VAL A 142 0.13 6.24 -15.79
N CYS A 143 0.13 6.51 -14.49
CA CYS A 143 -0.96 6.14 -13.59
C CYS A 143 -2.30 6.81 -13.95
N GLU A 144 -2.28 8.10 -14.30
CA GLU A 144 -3.48 8.80 -14.76
C GLU A 144 -4.02 8.20 -16.06
N HIS A 145 -3.12 7.85 -17.00
CA HIS A 145 -3.48 7.18 -18.26
C HIS A 145 -4.06 5.78 -18.05
N MET A 146 -3.45 4.97 -17.18
CA MET A 146 -3.99 3.66 -16.79
C MET A 146 -5.41 3.80 -16.25
N PHE A 147 -5.61 4.79 -15.38
CA PHE A 147 -6.89 5.06 -14.78
C PHE A 147 -7.95 5.49 -15.82
N GLU A 148 -7.56 6.32 -16.80
CA GLU A 148 -8.44 6.72 -17.90
C GLU A 148 -8.92 5.52 -18.73
N ILE A 149 -8.01 4.60 -19.06
CA ILE A 149 -8.36 3.37 -19.78
C ILE A 149 -9.34 2.53 -18.98
N VAL A 150 -9.06 2.28 -17.69
CA VAL A 150 -9.96 1.50 -16.82
C VAL A 150 -11.35 2.13 -16.75
N MET A 151 -11.44 3.45 -16.65
CA MET A 151 -12.72 4.16 -16.61
C MET A 151 -13.48 4.06 -17.93
N ILE A 152 -12.80 4.15 -19.08
CA ILE A 152 -13.40 3.98 -20.40
C ILE A 152 -13.93 2.55 -20.56
N GLU A 153 -13.13 1.55 -20.21
CA GLU A 153 -13.50 0.14 -20.30
C GLU A 153 -14.65 -0.21 -19.35
N ALA A 154 -14.58 0.24 -18.10
CA ALA A 154 -15.67 0.07 -17.14
C ALA A 154 -16.97 0.73 -17.62
N THR A 155 -16.91 1.91 -18.23
CA THR A 155 -18.08 2.57 -18.82
C THR A 155 -18.65 1.77 -19.99
N ALA A 156 -17.78 1.19 -20.83
CA ALA A 156 -18.21 0.37 -21.96
C ALA A 156 -18.88 -0.94 -21.50
N GLU A 157 -18.44 -1.53 -20.39
CA GLU A 157 -19.01 -2.75 -19.83
C GLU A 157 -20.30 -2.51 -19.02
N LEU A 158 -20.32 -1.46 -18.20
CA LEU A 158 -21.42 -1.17 -17.28
C LEU A 158 -22.50 -0.26 -17.91
N GLY A 159 -22.19 0.40 -19.02
CA GLY A 159 -23.07 1.37 -19.68
C GLY A 159 -23.14 2.74 -18.98
N GLU A 160 -22.48 2.89 -17.83
CA GLU A 160 -22.36 4.14 -17.08
C GLU A 160 -20.95 4.25 -16.47
N ALA A 161 -20.42 5.47 -16.41
CA ALA A 161 -19.11 5.72 -15.82
C ALA A 161 -19.15 5.58 -14.30
N PRO A 162 -18.16 4.90 -13.68
CA PRO A 162 -18.04 4.84 -12.24
C PRO A 162 -18.02 6.25 -11.62
N GLN A 163 -18.82 6.47 -10.57
CA GLN A 163 -18.86 7.74 -9.86
C GLN A 163 -17.76 7.74 -8.80
N ILE A 164 -16.60 8.27 -9.14
CA ILE A 164 -15.48 8.48 -8.22
C ILE A 164 -15.32 9.97 -7.94
N THR A 165 -14.99 10.31 -6.71
CA THR A 165 -14.64 11.69 -6.34
C THR A 165 -13.24 12.06 -6.82
N ALA A 166 -12.97 13.36 -6.95
CA ALA A 166 -11.64 13.84 -7.29
C ALA A 166 -10.58 13.46 -6.23
N SER A 167 -10.98 13.34 -4.97
CA SER A 167 -10.12 12.88 -3.88
C SER A 167 -9.79 11.38 -4.01
N GLU A 168 -10.78 10.54 -4.28
CA GLU A 168 -10.55 9.10 -4.49
C GLU A 168 -9.67 8.86 -5.72
N ARG A 169 -9.92 9.58 -6.82
CA ARG A 169 -9.06 9.50 -8.02
C ARG A 169 -7.62 9.87 -7.71
N ARG A 170 -7.40 10.92 -6.91
CA ARG A 170 -6.06 11.34 -6.51
C ARG A 170 -5.39 10.28 -5.64
N GLN A 171 -6.09 9.76 -4.63
CA GLN A 171 -5.58 8.71 -3.76
C GLN A 171 -5.16 7.46 -4.56
N LEU A 172 -6.01 6.98 -5.47
CA LEU A 172 -5.70 5.82 -6.32
C LEU A 172 -4.51 6.09 -7.25
N SER A 173 -4.37 7.34 -7.74
CA SER A 173 -3.23 7.73 -8.55
C SER A 173 -1.94 7.81 -7.70
N ASP A 174 -2.03 8.27 -6.46
CA ASP A 174 -0.91 8.29 -5.51
C ASP A 174 -0.44 6.88 -5.16
N GLU A 175 -1.38 5.98 -4.89
CA GLU A 175 -1.11 4.55 -4.64
C GLU A 175 -0.44 3.90 -5.86
N CYS A 176 -0.94 4.16 -7.08
CA CYS A 176 -0.32 3.66 -8.30
C CYS A 176 1.12 4.17 -8.49
N VAL A 177 1.37 5.47 -8.26
CA VAL A 177 2.72 6.03 -8.35
C VAL A 177 3.63 5.41 -7.30
N ALA A 178 3.12 5.21 -6.07
CA ALA A 178 3.86 4.52 -5.03
C ALA A 178 4.25 3.11 -5.48
N THR A 179 3.33 2.31 -6.05
CA THR A 179 3.66 0.98 -6.60
C THR A 179 4.72 1.06 -7.70
N LEU A 180 4.59 1.98 -8.66
CA LEU A 180 5.57 2.12 -9.74
C LEU A 180 6.96 2.50 -9.21
N VAL A 181 7.05 3.38 -8.22
CA VAL A 181 8.31 3.89 -7.68
C VAL A 181 8.93 2.94 -6.66
N GLN A 182 8.12 2.28 -5.84
CA GLN A 182 8.58 1.45 -4.72
C GLN A 182 8.71 -0.02 -5.10
N GLU A 183 7.88 -0.54 -5.99
CA GLU A 183 7.88 -1.95 -6.37
C GLU A 183 8.52 -2.17 -7.74
N GLU A 184 8.16 -1.39 -8.76
CA GLU A 184 8.66 -1.65 -10.12
C GLU A 184 10.06 -1.08 -10.36
N ARG A 185 10.32 0.16 -9.90
CA ARG A 185 11.58 0.85 -10.17
C ARG A 185 12.81 0.17 -9.55
N PRO A 186 12.80 -0.33 -8.30
CA PRO A 186 13.99 -0.93 -7.70
C PRO A 186 14.32 -2.31 -8.28
N ASN A 187 13.33 -2.99 -8.82
CA ASN A 187 13.47 -4.34 -9.40
C ASN A 187 13.95 -4.30 -10.86
N ARG A 188 14.22 -3.12 -11.42
CA ARG A 188 14.58 -2.90 -12.81
C ARG A 188 15.76 -1.94 -12.90
N ASP A 189 16.57 -2.09 -13.94
CA ASP A 189 17.49 -1.02 -14.30
C ASP A 189 16.72 0.18 -14.91
N ALA A 190 17.38 1.34 -14.99
CA ALA A 190 16.75 2.57 -15.46
C ALA A 190 16.20 2.46 -16.89
N ALA A 191 16.89 1.75 -17.80
CA ALA A 191 16.44 1.62 -19.18
C ALA A 191 15.23 0.68 -19.29
N SER A 192 15.23 -0.43 -18.55
CA SER A 192 14.12 -1.37 -18.46
C SER A 192 12.88 -0.72 -17.82
N TYR A 193 13.08 0.10 -16.79
CA TYR A 193 12.00 0.87 -16.16
C TYR A 193 11.44 1.94 -17.10
N ASP A 194 12.31 2.63 -17.84
CA ASP A 194 11.87 3.60 -18.84
C ASP A 194 11.05 2.96 -19.96
N GLN A 195 11.46 1.77 -20.39
CA GLN A 195 10.73 1.00 -21.39
C GLN A 195 9.36 0.55 -20.88
N LEU A 196 9.26 0.11 -19.63
CA LEU A 196 7.99 -0.24 -18.99
C LEU A 196 7.04 0.96 -19.00
N LEU A 197 7.47 2.11 -18.45
CA LEU A 197 6.64 3.31 -18.39
C LEU A 197 6.23 3.78 -19.79
N SER A 198 7.13 3.69 -20.78
CA SER A 198 6.81 4.03 -22.17
C SER A 198 5.82 3.05 -22.80
N CYS A 199 5.89 1.76 -22.47
CA CYS A 199 4.96 0.76 -22.96
C CYS A 199 3.56 1.01 -22.40
N ILE A 200 3.45 1.16 -21.07
CA ILE A 200 2.17 1.41 -20.41
C ILE A 200 1.58 2.74 -20.89
N GLY A 201 2.38 3.80 -21.00
CA GLY A 201 1.93 5.10 -21.50
C GLY A 201 1.50 5.12 -22.98
N ALA A 202 1.84 4.07 -23.75
CA ALA A 202 1.43 3.93 -25.15
C ALA A 202 0.28 2.92 -25.36
N ALA A 203 -0.06 2.14 -24.33
CA ALA A 203 -1.15 1.19 -24.36
C ALA A 203 -2.50 1.91 -24.49
N ASN A 204 -3.47 1.29 -25.15
CA ASN A 204 -4.81 1.85 -25.37
C ASN A 204 -5.92 1.00 -24.74
N SER A 205 -5.57 -0.07 -24.01
CA SER A 205 -6.49 -0.97 -23.32
C SER A 205 -5.83 -1.63 -22.11
N GLY A 206 -6.62 -2.11 -21.15
CA GLY A 206 -6.13 -2.90 -20.01
C GLY A 206 -5.30 -4.10 -20.45
N ALA A 207 -5.78 -4.81 -21.47
CA ALA A 207 -5.10 -5.97 -22.03
C ALA A 207 -3.77 -5.64 -22.73
N GLU A 208 -3.55 -4.41 -23.20
CA GLU A 208 -2.25 -3.97 -23.72
C GLU A 208 -1.29 -3.60 -22.58
N MET A 209 -1.79 -3.00 -21.50
CA MET A 209 -0.98 -2.67 -20.32
C MET A 209 -0.45 -3.92 -19.62
N GLU A 210 -1.24 -4.99 -19.54
CA GLU A 210 -0.80 -6.29 -18.97
C GLU A 210 0.36 -6.95 -19.73
N ARG A 211 0.61 -6.53 -20.98
CA ARG A 211 1.66 -7.13 -21.83
C ARG A 211 3.04 -6.44 -21.73
N CYS A 212 3.16 -5.35 -20.96
CA CYS A 212 4.31 -4.43 -21.00
C CYS A 212 5.61 -4.84 -20.26
#